data_AF-A0A415X7Q5-F1
#
_entry.id   AF-A0A415X7Q5-F1
#
_cell.length_a   1.000
_cell.length_b   1.000
_cell.length_c   1.000
_cell.angle_alpha   90.00
_cell.angle_beta   90.00
_cell.angle_gamma   90.00
#
_symmetry.space_group_name_H-M   'P 1'
#
loop_
_entity.id
_entity.type
_entity.pdbx_description
1 polymer ?
#
loop_
_entity_poly.entity_id
_entity_poly.type
_entity_poly.pdbx_seq_one_letter_code
_entity_poly.pdbx_strand_id
1 'polypeptide(L)'
;MEDVKWLSEKWGLPILILLVTVIAGIICLGKLHTEEKKVAEEVWEPPVEIEDSETVTSIDSAYWFISQSSDCLISEEEKEQQNRSRNWDSSNVEDILMPCMYEDIFRISTGENLKTGDWKNLAEEYERIMTTYFPVSVEQLREYCGYDEGSNSYEYEMISDSPYPPFGEVVDYTENSDGTITLIVDGVWADYNSDCAFTNRIVVQPFEDGTFRYLANSIEQKELELPVIARMNP
;
A
#
# COMPACT_ATOMS: atom_id res chain seq x y z
N MET A 1 28.10 -35.56 47.86
CA MET A 1 26.88 -35.86 47.07
C MET A 1 25.67 -35.92 48.03
N GLU A 2 25.63 -35.01 49.02
CA GLU A 2 24.64 -34.97 50.10
C GLU A 2 23.59 -33.85 49.91
N ASP A 3 23.87 -32.83 49.08
CA ASP A 3 23.04 -31.63 48.98
C ASP A 3 21.68 -31.87 48.28
N VAL A 4 21.63 -32.82 47.34
CA VAL A 4 20.42 -33.11 46.56
C VAL A 4 19.39 -33.90 47.37
N LYS A 5 19.85 -34.75 48.30
CA LYS A 5 18.97 -35.54 49.17
C LYS A 5 18.22 -34.66 50.16
N TRP A 6 18.90 -33.65 50.73
CA TRP A 6 18.29 -32.68 51.64
C TRP A 6 17.16 -31.88 50.98
N LEU A 7 17.37 -31.48 49.72
CA LEU A 7 16.36 -30.76 48.94
C LEU A 7 15.12 -31.64 48.66
N SER A 8 15.32 -32.93 48.36
CA SER A 8 14.21 -33.86 48.11
C SER A 8 13.36 -34.16 49.35
N GLU A 9 13.96 -34.26 50.55
CA GLU A 9 13.22 -34.55 51.78
C GLU A 9 12.45 -33.33 52.31
N LYS A 10 13.02 -32.12 52.15
CA LYS A 10 12.44 -30.90 52.75
C LYS A 10 11.49 -30.15 51.80
N TRP A 11 11.68 -30.27 50.48
CA TRP A 11 10.92 -29.54 49.47
C TRP A 11 10.19 -30.41 48.45
N GLY A 12 10.33 -31.75 48.51
CA GLY A 12 9.65 -32.64 47.55
C GLY A 12 8.12 -32.51 47.55
N LEU A 13 7.52 -32.39 48.74
CA LEU A 13 6.07 -32.28 48.91
C LEU A 13 5.49 -30.93 48.43
N PRO A 14 6.06 -29.75 48.76
CA PRO A 14 5.57 -28.49 48.20
C PRO A 14 5.81 -28.36 46.69
N ILE A 15 6.91 -28.91 46.15
CA ILE A 15 7.17 -28.88 44.70
C ILE A 15 6.13 -29.74 43.95
N LEU A 16 5.78 -30.93 44.49
CA LEU A 16 4.77 -31.79 43.91
C LEU A 16 3.39 -31.11 43.89
N ILE A 17 2.99 -30.43 44.96
CA ILE A 17 1.72 -29.71 45.04
C ILE A 17 1.66 -28.61 43.96
N LEU A 18 2.75 -27.83 43.81
CA LEU A 18 2.80 -26.76 42.82
C LEU A 18 2.64 -27.31 41.39
N LEU A 19 3.33 -28.41 41.06
CA LEU A 19 3.19 -29.06 39.75
C LEU A 19 1.76 -29.56 39.49
N VAL A 20 1.10 -30.15 40.48
CA VAL A 20 -0.29 -30.62 40.34
C VAL A 20 -1.26 -29.46 40.13
N THR A 21 -1.06 -28.32 40.82
CA THR A 21 -1.91 -27.13 40.63
C THR A 21 -1.77 -26.50 39.24
N VAL A 22 -0.55 -26.49 38.67
CA VAL A 22 -0.30 -26.00 37.31
C VAL A 22 -0.96 -26.91 36.27
N ILE A 23 -0.82 -28.23 36.42
CA ILE A 23 -1.44 -29.21 35.50
C ILE A 23 -2.98 -29.12 35.56
N ALA A 24 -3.56 -29.02 36.76
CA ALA A 24 -5.01 -28.84 36.91
C ALA A 24 -5.49 -27.53 36.27
N GLY A 25 -4.74 -26.43 36.42
CA GLY A 25 -5.04 -25.15 35.78
C GLY A 25 -5.05 -25.24 34.25
N ILE A 26 -4.05 -25.90 33.65
CA ILE A 26 -3.97 -26.11 32.20
C ILE A 26 -5.17 -26.95 31.69
N ILE A 27 -5.54 -28.00 32.41
CA ILE A 27 -6.70 -28.84 32.04
C ILE A 27 -8.02 -28.06 32.15
N CYS A 28 -8.18 -27.24 33.20
CA CYS A 28 -9.36 -26.38 33.34
C CYS A 28 -9.43 -25.30 32.24
N LEU A 29 -8.30 -24.72 31.82
CA LEU A 29 -8.26 -23.73 30.75
C LEU A 29 -8.56 -24.34 29.37
N GLY A 30 -8.08 -25.57 29.11
CA GLY A 30 -8.37 -26.30 27.87
C GLY A 30 -9.85 -26.69 27.71
N LYS A 31 -10.57 -26.90 28.82
CA LYS A 31 -12.01 -27.20 28.79
C LYS A 31 -12.91 -26.00 28.54
N LEU A 32 -12.42 -24.78 28.75
CA LEU A 32 -13.17 -23.54 28.50
C LEU A 32 -13.16 -23.12 27.02
N HIS A 33 -12.25 -23.69 26.21
CA HIS A 33 -12.07 -23.32 24.80
C HIS A 33 -12.70 -24.31 23.79
N THR A 34 -13.52 -25.27 24.26
CA THR A 34 -14.15 -26.29 23.37
C THR A 34 -15.63 -26.03 23.06
N GLU A 35 -16.25 -25.00 23.62
CA GLU A 35 -17.62 -24.60 23.26
C GLU A 35 -17.65 -23.23 22.58
N GLU A 36 -17.33 -23.20 21.29
CA GLU A 36 -17.98 -22.34 20.27
C GLU A 36 -17.47 -22.79 18.89
N LYS A 37 -17.84 -24.00 18.46
CA LYS A 37 -17.80 -24.34 17.04
C LYS A 37 -19.20 -24.08 16.47
N LYS A 38 -19.45 -22.83 16.10
CA LYS A 38 -20.70 -22.41 15.43
C LYS A 38 -20.78 -23.13 14.09
N VAL A 39 -21.78 -23.99 13.95
CA VAL A 39 -22.18 -24.60 12.69
C VAL A 39 -22.88 -23.51 11.87
N ALA A 40 -22.33 -23.18 10.71
CA ALA A 40 -23.00 -22.30 9.75
C ALA A 40 -24.12 -23.11 9.07
N GLU A 41 -25.36 -22.66 9.25
CA GLU A 41 -26.55 -23.15 8.58
C GLU A 41 -26.68 -22.39 7.26
N GLU A 42 -26.38 -23.03 6.12
CA GLU A 42 -26.67 -22.46 4.80
C GLU A 42 -28.16 -22.63 4.48
N VAL A 43 -28.91 -21.54 4.60
CA VAL A 43 -30.29 -21.43 4.11
C VAL A 43 -30.23 -21.02 2.64
N TRP A 44 -30.30 -22.00 1.74
CA TRP A 44 -30.42 -21.76 0.30
C TRP A 44 -31.87 -21.43 -0.07
N GLU A 45 -32.10 -20.30 -0.74
CA GLU A 45 -33.34 -20.04 -1.47
C GLU A 45 -33.20 -20.45 -2.95
N PRO A 46 -34.23 -21.04 -3.58
CA PRO A 46 -34.17 -21.42 -4.98
C PRO A 46 -34.20 -20.19 -5.90
N PRO A 47 -33.57 -20.27 -7.09
CA PRO A 47 -33.49 -19.13 -8.00
C PRO A 47 -34.89 -18.79 -8.54
N VAL A 48 -35.20 -17.49 -8.54
CA VAL A 48 -36.40 -16.93 -9.16
C VAL A 48 -36.19 -16.90 -10.68
N GLU A 49 -37.06 -17.58 -11.42
CA GLU A 49 -37.13 -17.47 -12.89
C GLU A 49 -37.72 -16.11 -13.26
N ILE A 50 -36.97 -15.30 -14.01
CA ILE A 50 -37.42 -14.01 -14.55
C ILE A 50 -37.82 -14.24 -16.01
N GLU A 51 -39.07 -13.93 -16.35
CA GLU A 51 -39.58 -13.89 -17.73
C GLU A 51 -38.92 -12.73 -18.50
N ASP A 52 -38.28 -13.06 -19.62
CA ASP A 52 -37.76 -12.10 -20.58
C ASP A 52 -38.90 -11.36 -21.28
N SER A 53 -39.03 -10.05 -21.02
CA SER A 53 -39.75 -9.13 -21.89
C SER A 53 -38.82 -8.02 -22.35
N GLU A 54 -38.60 -8.00 -23.66
CA GLU A 54 -37.65 -7.16 -24.39
C GLU A 54 -37.89 -5.64 -24.21
N THR A 55 -36.80 -4.90 -24.07
CA THR A 55 -36.39 -3.65 -24.77
C THR A 55 -35.77 -2.61 -23.84
N VAL A 56 -34.47 -2.76 -23.57
CA VAL A 56 -33.59 -1.62 -23.25
C VAL A 56 -32.29 -1.79 -24.04
N THR A 57 -31.99 -0.77 -24.84
CA THR A 57 -30.85 -0.69 -25.76
C THR A 57 -29.53 -0.49 -25.02
N SER A 58 -28.45 -1.07 -25.57
CA SER A 58 -27.05 -0.99 -25.13
C SER A 58 -26.64 -1.99 -24.05
N ILE A 59 -26.82 -3.27 -24.34
CA ILE A 59 -25.98 -4.34 -23.82
C ILE A 59 -24.80 -4.43 -24.78
N ASP A 60 -23.72 -3.72 -24.48
CA ASP A 60 -22.45 -3.94 -25.14
C ASP A 60 -21.41 -4.29 -24.07
N SER A 61 -20.76 -5.42 -24.29
CA SER A 61 -19.56 -5.91 -23.62
C SER A 61 -19.73 -6.39 -22.17
N ALA A 62 -19.93 -7.68 -21.88
CA ALA A 62 -19.09 -8.83 -22.25
C ALA A 62 -17.61 -8.67 -21.85
N TYR A 63 -17.30 -8.28 -20.60
CA TYR A 63 -15.95 -8.43 -20.03
C TYR A 63 -15.69 -9.84 -19.49
N TRP A 64 -15.98 -10.84 -20.33
CA TRP A 64 -15.35 -12.16 -20.25
C TRP A 64 -14.80 -12.50 -21.63
N PHE A 65 -13.65 -11.95 -21.98
CA PHE A 65 -12.71 -12.64 -22.85
C PHE A 65 -11.32 -12.29 -22.35
N ILE A 66 -10.70 -13.27 -21.68
CA ILE A 66 -9.28 -13.26 -21.38
C ILE A 66 -8.56 -13.15 -22.73
N SER A 67 -8.07 -11.95 -23.04
CA SER A 67 -7.13 -11.78 -24.14
C SER A 67 -5.82 -12.44 -23.73
N GLN A 68 -5.64 -13.71 -24.06
CA GLN A 68 -4.29 -14.24 -24.27
C GLN A 68 -3.76 -13.68 -25.59
N SER A 69 -3.53 -12.37 -25.64
CA SER A 69 -2.75 -11.76 -26.72
C SER A 69 -1.28 -11.89 -26.33
N SER A 70 -0.59 -12.75 -27.05
CA SER A 70 0.85 -13.03 -26.94
C SER A 70 1.78 -11.85 -27.30
N ASP A 71 1.24 -10.64 -27.37
CA ASP A 71 1.96 -9.38 -27.47
C ASP A 71 1.35 -8.41 -26.45
N CYS A 72 1.87 -8.44 -25.22
CA CYS A 72 1.54 -7.49 -24.15
C CYS A 72 2.07 -6.09 -24.54
N LEU A 73 1.30 -5.35 -25.33
CA LEU A 73 1.50 -3.91 -25.51
C LEU A 73 0.79 -3.20 -24.37
N ILE A 74 1.49 -3.08 -23.24
CA ILE A 74 1.15 -2.20 -22.12
C ILE A 74 0.75 -0.83 -22.72
N SER A 75 -0.47 -0.36 -22.45
CA SER A 75 -0.97 0.95 -22.84
C SER A 75 -0.07 2.06 -22.26
N GLU A 76 -0.05 3.25 -22.86
CA GLU A 76 0.75 4.36 -22.32
C GLU A 76 0.33 4.71 -20.88
N GLU A 77 -0.95 4.52 -20.54
CA GLU A 77 -1.51 4.69 -19.19
C GLU A 77 -0.92 3.67 -18.19
N GLU A 78 -0.79 2.40 -18.59
CA GLU A 78 -0.13 1.38 -17.77
C GLU A 78 1.39 1.61 -17.68
N LYS A 79 2.03 2.18 -18.70
CA LYS A 79 3.47 2.57 -18.66
C LYS A 79 3.71 3.72 -17.68
N GLU A 80 2.83 4.72 -17.67
CA GLU A 80 2.88 5.83 -16.71
C GLU A 80 2.64 5.36 -15.28
N GLN A 81 1.71 4.42 -15.08
CA GLN A 81 1.47 3.83 -13.77
C GLN A 81 2.63 2.97 -13.30
N GLN A 82 3.27 2.24 -14.20
CA GLN A 82 4.51 1.56 -13.85
C GLN A 82 5.65 2.53 -13.54
N ASN A 83 5.68 3.72 -14.15
CA ASN A 83 6.67 4.75 -13.81
C ASN A 83 6.57 5.18 -12.33
N ARG A 84 5.38 5.08 -11.71
CA ARG A 84 5.17 5.28 -10.27
C ARG A 84 5.78 4.15 -9.42
N SER A 85 5.92 2.95 -9.99
CA SER A 85 6.58 1.79 -9.38
C SER A 85 8.01 1.64 -9.92
N ARG A 86 8.88 2.58 -9.55
CA ARG A 86 10.32 2.53 -9.82
C ARG A 86 11.16 2.68 -8.54
N ASN A 87 12.40 2.19 -8.58
CA ASN A 87 13.42 2.48 -7.58
C ASN A 87 13.82 3.97 -7.64
N TRP A 88 13.72 4.67 -6.51
CA TRP A 88 14.13 6.06 -6.42
C TRP A 88 14.65 6.39 -5.02
N ASP A 89 15.51 7.40 -4.94
CA ASP A 89 15.97 8.03 -3.71
C ASP A 89 16.26 9.51 -3.97
N SER A 90 16.91 10.21 -3.02
CA SER A 90 17.26 11.63 -3.17
C SER A 90 18.15 11.97 -4.38
N SER A 91 18.83 10.99 -4.97
CA SER A 91 19.72 11.19 -6.13
C SER A 91 19.00 11.21 -7.47
N ASN A 92 17.75 10.75 -7.51
CA ASN A 92 16.90 10.69 -8.69
C ASN A 92 15.42 10.83 -8.32
N VAL A 93 15.09 11.76 -7.44
CA VAL A 93 13.70 11.98 -7.01
C VAL A 93 12.91 12.73 -8.10
N GLU A 94 13.58 13.53 -8.92
CA GLU A 94 12.99 14.26 -10.06
C GLU A 94 12.32 13.31 -11.08
N ASP A 95 12.85 12.10 -11.18
CA ASP A 95 12.42 11.03 -12.07
C ASP A 95 10.99 10.53 -11.77
N ILE A 96 10.51 10.74 -10.54
CA ILE A 96 9.15 10.36 -10.14
C ILE A 96 8.19 11.55 -10.10
N LEU A 97 8.65 12.79 -10.30
CA LEU A 97 7.80 13.97 -10.19
C LEU A 97 6.83 14.06 -11.37
N MET A 98 5.60 13.61 -11.16
CA MET A 98 4.52 13.76 -12.15
C MET A 98 3.52 14.84 -11.68
N PRO A 99 3.01 15.70 -12.58
CA PRO A 99 2.04 16.76 -12.23
C PRO A 99 0.81 16.24 -11.46
N CYS A 100 0.32 15.05 -11.82
CA CYS A 100 -0.84 14.42 -11.18
C CYS A 100 -0.63 13.99 -9.73
N MET A 101 0.62 13.83 -9.26
CA MET A 101 0.88 13.41 -7.87
C MET A 101 0.48 14.46 -6.85
N TYR A 102 0.48 15.74 -7.26
CA TYR A 102 0.19 16.82 -6.33
C TYR A 102 -1.18 16.68 -5.67
N GLU A 103 -2.20 16.19 -6.40
CA GLU A 103 -3.54 15.98 -5.84
C GLU A 103 -3.54 14.99 -4.67
N ASP A 104 -2.84 13.86 -4.82
CA ASP A 104 -2.75 12.85 -3.77
C ASP A 104 -2.01 13.39 -2.55
N ILE A 105 -0.91 14.10 -2.75
CA ILE A 105 -0.14 14.70 -1.65
C ILE A 105 -0.89 15.86 -0.99
N PHE A 106 -1.61 16.66 -1.76
CA PHE A 106 -2.49 17.70 -1.24
C PHE A 106 -3.55 17.11 -0.31
N ARG A 107 -4.18 16.00 -0.73
CA ARG A 107 -5.16 15.28 0.08
C ARG A 107 -4.53 14.69 1.35
N ILE A 108 -3.32 14.15 1.27
CA ILE A 108 -2.57 13.70 2.46
C ILE A 108 -2.28 14.88 3.41
N SER A 109 -1.87 16.03 2.85
CA SER A 109 -1.47 17.19 3.65
C SER A 109 -2.63 17.94 4.30
N THR A 110 -3.79 17.99 3.65
CA THR A 110 -4.91 18.86 4.07
C THR A 110 -6.12 18.05 4.54
N GLY A 111 -6.24 16.79 4.13
CA GLY A 111 -7.45 15.98 4.28
C GLY A 111 -8.58 16.37 3.33
N GLU A 112 -8.37 17.33 2.43
CA GLU A 112 -9.38 17.81 1.47
C GLU A 112 -9.06 17.33 0.05
N ASN A 113 -10.10 17.18 -0.79
CA ASN A 113 -9.91 16.97 -2.22
C ASN A 113 -9.61 18.31 -2.91
N LEU A 114 -8.71 18.28 -3.88
CA LEU A 114 -8.41 19.44 -4.71
C LEU A 114 -9.68 19.82 -5.50
N LYS A 115 -10.08 21.09 -5.46
CA LYS A 115 -11.31 21.54 -6.14
C LYS A 115 -11.02 21.87 -7.60
N THR A 116 -11.77 21.26 -8.51
CA THR A 116 -11.74 21.57 -9.95
C THR A 116 -12.07 23.06 -10.17
N GLY A 117 -11.09 23.84 -10.62
CA GLY A 117 -11.19 25.29 -10.85
C GLY A 117 -10.05 26.10 -10.25
N ASP A 118 -9.38 25.57 -9.23
CA ASP A 118 -8.18 26.15 -8.61
C ASP A 118 -6.89 25.59 -9.24
N TRP A 119 -6.91 25.31 -10.54
CA TRP A 119 -5.79 24.73 -11.30
C TRP A 119 -4.54 25.63 -11.33
N LYS A 120 -4.66 26.89 -10.93
CA LYS A 120 -3.52 27.68 -10.48
C LYS A 120 -3.27 27.40 -9.01
N ASN A 121 -2.60 26.29 -8.74
CA ASN A 121 -1.97 26.12 -7.44
C ASN A 121 -0.97 27.27 -7.31
N LEU A 122 -1.22 28.17 -6.35
CA LEU A 122 -0.27 29.22 -6.00
C LEU A 122 1.07 28.51 -5.76
N ALA A 123 2.11 28.89 -6.51
CA ALA A 123 3.39 28.20 -6.49
C ALA A 123 3.91 27.97 -5.07
N GLU A 124 3.65 28.92 -4.16
CA GLU A 124 3.97 28.80 -2.74
C GLU A 124 3.36 27.57 -2.05
N GLU A 125 2.07 27.27 -2.27
CA GLU A 125 1.42 26.11 -1.65
C GLU A 125 1.91 24.80 -2.28
N TYR A 126 2.03 24.78 -3.61
CA TYR A 126 2.57 23.63 -4.33
C TYR A 126 3.98 23.29 -3.84
N GLU A 127 4.87 24.28 -3.85
CA GLU A 127 6.26 24.17 -3.40
C GLU A 127 6.32 23.74 -1.93
N ARG A 128 5.53 24.38 -1.05
CA ARG A 128 5.50 24.02 0.38
C ARG A 128 5.09 22.56 0.59
N ILE A 129 4.01 22.11 -0.06
CA ILE A 129 3.50 20.75 0.10
C ILE A 129 4.50 19.75 -0.47
N MET A 130 4.93 19.92 -1.72
CA MET A 130 5.82 18.97 -2.39
C MET A 130 7.18 18.86 -1.69
N THR A 131 7.77 19.97 -1.26
CA THR A 131 9.03 19.95 -0.49
C THR A 131 8.88 19.43 0.94
N THR A 132 7.65 19.39 1.48
CA THR A 132 7.38 18.72 2.77
C THR A 132 7.47 17.20 2.59
N TYR A 133 6.77 16.65 1.60
CA TYR A 133 6.61 15.21 1.43
C TYR A 133 7.69 14.51 0.60
N PHE A 134 8.49 15.25 -0.17
CA PHE A 134 9.60 14.71 -0.97
C PHE A 134 10.91 15.47 -0.74
N PRO A 135 12.08 14.82 -0.92
CA PRO A 135 13.40 15.41 -0.75
C PRO A 135 13.81 16.21 -1.98
N VAL A 136 12.96 17.15 -2.41
CA VAL A 136 13.15 17.99 -3.59
C VAL A 136 13.33 19.45 -3.20
N SER A 137 14.05 20.20 -4.02
CA SER A 137 14.14 21.66 -3.90
C SER A 137 13.08 22.37 -4.75
N VAL A 138 12.83 23.64 -4.44
CA VAL A 138 11.92 24.48 -5.24
C VAL A 138 12.44 24.62 -6.68
N GLU A 139 13.74 24.73 -6.86
CA GLU A 139 14.38 24.81 -8.18
C GLU A 139 14.09 23.55 -9.00
N GLN A 140 14.21 22.35 -8.40
CA GLN A 140 13.86 21.10 -9.05
C GLN A 140 12.36 21.06 -9.41
N LEU A 141 11.48 21.47 -8.51
CA LEU A 141 10.04 21.53 -8.82
C LEU A 141 9.78 22.44 -10.02
N ARG A 142 10.39 23.62 -10.06
CA ARG A 142 10.20 24.57 -11.18
C ARG A 142 10.74 24.06 -12.50
N GLU A 143 11.82 23.29 -12.46
CA GLU A 143 12.43 22.69 -13.65
C GLU A 143 11.62 21.51 -14.20
N TYR A 144 11.12 20.63 -13.33
CA TYR A 144 10.54 19.34 -13.74
C TYR A 144 9.00 19.29 -13.70
N CYS A 145 8.32 20.19 -12.98
CA CYS A 145 6.86 20.13 -12.79
C CYS A 145 6.07 21.18 -13.58
N GLY A 146 6.64 21.81 -14.61
CA GLY A 146 5.89 22.73 -15.49
C GLY A 146 5.51 24.06 -14.81
N TYR A 147 6.46 24.72 -14.15
CA TYR A 147 6.23 26.03 -13.53
C TYR A 147 6.08 27.14 -14.59
N ASP A 148 4.99 27.91 -14.49
CA ASP A 148 4.74 29.10 -15.32
C ASP A 148 5.01 30.40 -14.54
N GLU A 149 6.07 31.11 -14.94
CA GLU A 149 6.48 32.38 -14.31
C GLU A 149 5.42 33.47 -14.49
N GLY A 150 4.68 33.47 -15.60
CA GLY A 150 3.68 34.49 -15.91
C GLY A 150 2.48 34.48 -14.96
N SER A 151 2.09 33.30 -14.49
CA SER A 151 0.98 33.09 -13.57
C SER A 151 1.40 32.70 -12.15
N ASN A 152 2.69 32.44 -11.92
CA ASN A 152 3.25 31.97 -10.64
C ASN A 152 2.50 30.73 -10.13
N SER A 153 2.37 29.73 -11.00
CA SER A 153 1.68 28.47 -10.73
C SER A 153 2.30 27.31 -11.49
N TYR A 154 1.91 26.10 -11.10
CA TYR A 154 2.27 24.86 -11.78
C TYR A 154 1.11 24.38 -12.65
N GLU A 155 1.41 23.83 -13.82
CA GLU A 155 0.40 23.15 -14.64
C GLU A 155 -0.07 21.88 -13.92
N TYR A 156 -1.38 21.74 -13.77
CA TYR A 156 -2.00 20.51 -13.26
C TYR A 156 -2.68 19.79 -14.42
N GLU A 157 -2.25 18.56 -14.67
CA GLU A 157 -2.87 17.66 -15.64
C GLU A 157 -3.49 16.48 -14.90
N MET A 158 -4.81 16.35 -15.03
CA MET A 158 -5.55 15.19 -14.54
C MET A 158 -5.40 14.07 -15.57
N ILE A 159 -4.63 13.04 -15.23
CA ILE A 159 -4.35 11.90 -16.11
C ILE A 159 -5.51 10.89 -16.09
N SER A 160 -6.21 10.74 -14.97
CA SER A 160 -7.38 9.85 -14.83
C SER A 160 -8.30 10.27 -13.68
N ASP A 161 -9.60 9.99 -13.85
CA ASP A 161 -10.65 10.18 -12.84
C ASP A 161 -10.70 9.04 -11.80
N SER A 162 -9.92 7.96 -11.97
CA SER A 162 -9.91 6.81 -11.07
C SER A 162 -8.48 6.31 -10.82
N PRO A 163 -8.17 5.88 -9.58
CA PRO A 163 -6.94 5.15 -9.34
C PRO A 163 -7.02 3.80 -10.06
N TYR A 164 -5.87 3.33 -10.53
CA TYR A 164 -5.75 2.08 -11.28
C TYR A 164 -4.72 1.15 -10.61
N PRO A 165 -4.90 -0.18 -10.74
CA PRO A 165 -3.96 -1.14 -10.19
C PRO A 165 -2.62 -1.10 -10.94
N PRO A 166 -1.52 -1.54 -10.32
CA PRO A 166 -1.46 -2.21 -9.02
C PRO A 166 -1.69 -1.27 -7.84
N PHE A 167 -2.48 -1.71 -6.85
CA PHE A 167 -2.73 -0.96 -5.62
C PHE A 167 -1.79 -1.39 -4.51
N GLY A 168 -1.23 -0.43 -3.77
CA GLY A 168 -0.33 -0.72 -2.65
C GLY A 168 -1.11 -1.12 -1.38
N GLU A 169 -0.77 -2.28 -0.82
CA GLU A 169 -1.21 -2.73 0.51
C GLU A 169 -0.02 -2.76 1.47
N VAL A 170 -0.10 -2.01 2.58
CA VAL A 170 0.94 -2.05 3.61
C VAL A 170 0.77 -3.33 4.45
N VAL A 171 1.71 -4.26 4.33
CA VAL A 171 1.66 -5.58 4.99
C VAL A 171 2.54 -5.67 6.22
N ASP A 172 3.59 -4.84 6.31
CA ASP A 172 4.51 -4.81 7.44
C ASP A 172 5.28 -3.48 7.50
N TYR A 173 6.01 -3.25 8.59
CA TYR A 173 6.92 -2.10 8.73
C TYR A 173 8.13 -2.42 9.62
N THR A 174 9.18 -1.61 9.50
CA THR A 174 10.35 -1.67 10.37
C THR A 174 10.78 -0.27 10.79
N GLU A 175 10.99 -0.06 12.08
CA GLU A 175 11.62 1.15 12.61
C GLU A 175 13.14 1.04 12.51
N ASN A 176 13.77 2.01 11.85
CA ASN A 176 15.21 2.07 11.65
C ASN A 176 15.89 2.81 12.81
N SER A 177 17.18 2.53 13.03
CA SER A 177 17.94 3.16 14.13
C SER A 177 18.17 4.66 13.98
N ASP A 178 17.96 5.20 12.77
CA ASP A 178 18.06 6.64 12.45
C ASP A 178 16.73 7.39 12.64
N GLY A 179 15.68 6.71 13.10
CA GLY A 179 14.35 7.27 13.31
C GLY A 179 13.44 7.27 12.08
N THR A 180 13.91 6.75 10.94
CA THR A 180 13.05 6.52 9.77
C THR A 180 12.24 5.23 9.93
N ILE A 181 11.19 5.08 9.13
CA ILE A 181 10.36 3.88 9.06
C ILE A 181 10.44 3.33 7.64
N THR A 182 10.67 2.02 7.50
CA THR A 182 10.54 1.31 6.23
C THR A 182 9.19 0.62 6.19
N LEU A 183 8.33 1.01 5.25
CA LEU A 183 7.06 0.34 4.97
C LEU A 183 7.28 -0.78 3.95
N ILE A 184 6.67 -1.94 4.19
CA ILE A 184 6.61 -3.05 3.24
C ILE A 184 5.25 -3.03 2.59
N VAL A 185 5.22 -2.78 1.28
CA VAL A 185 3.99 -2.54 0.52
C VAL A 185 3.90 -3.49 -0.65
N ASP A 186 2.94 -4.40 -0.61
CA ASP A 186 2.69 -5.32 -1.72
C ASP A 186 1.83 -4.64 -2.79
N GLY A 187 2.22 -4.84 -4.05
CA GLY A 187 1.47 -4.37 -5.22
C GLY A 187 0.42 -5.41 -5.60
N VAL A 188 -0.83 -5.17 -5.22
CA VAL A 188 -1.97 -6.04 -5.54
C VAL A 188 -2.46 -5.72 -6.95
N TRP A 189 -2.50 -6.74 -7.82
CA TRP A 189 -2.90 -6.57 -9.22
C TRP A 189 -3.94 -7.64 -9.63
N ALA A 190 -5.19 -7.37 -9.27
CA ALA A 190 -6.30 -8.32 -9.44
C ALA A 190 -6.54 -8.70 -10.92
N ASP A 191 -6.35 -7.78 -11.87
CA ASP A 191 -6.52 -8.03 -13.30
C ASP A 191 -5.54 -9.10 -13.83
N TYR A 192 -4.41 -9.27 -13.15
CA TYR A 192 -3.40 -10.29 -13.44
C TYR A 192 -3.45 -11.46 -12.45
N ASN A 193 -4.52 -11.57 -11.65
CA ASN A 193 -4.72 -12.61 -10.65
C ASN A 193 -3.52 -12.75 -9.69
N SER A 194 -2.95 -11.60 -9.27
CA SER A 194 -1.81 -11.53 -8.37
C SER A 194 -2.19 -10.71 -7.13
N ASP A 195 -2.05 -11.31 -5.96
CA ASP A 195 -2.16 -10.61 -4.67
C ASP A 195 -0.82 -9.98 -4.24
N CYS A 196 0.28 -10.35 -4.89
CA CYS A 196 1.61 -9.77 -4.66
C CYS A 196 2.45 -9.75 -5.95
N ALA A 197 2.17 -8.79 -6.85
CA ALA A 197 2.89 -8.67 -8.11
C ALA A 197 4.38 -8.33 -7.88
N PHE A 198 4.61 -7.42 -6.93
CA PHE A 198 5.92 -6.98 -6.44
C PHE A 198 5.77 -6.40 -5.03
N THR A 199 6.89 -6.24 -4.32
CA THR A 199 6.92 -5.59 -3.00
C THR A 199 7.76 -4.33 -3.07
N ASN A 200 7.20 -3.18 -2.70
CA ASN A 200 7.94 -1.96 -2.45
C ASN A 200 8.45 -1.92 -1.00
N ARG A 201 9.65 -1.37 -0.82
CA ARG A 201 10.21 -0.97 0.48
C ARG A 201 10.36 0.53 0.46
N ILE A 202 9.39 1.21 1.07
CA ILE A 202 9.30 2.67 1.07
C ILE A 202 9.86 3.20 2.38
N VAL A 203 10.92 4.00 2.31
CA VAL A 203 11.49 4.65 3.48
C VAL A 203 10.81 5.99 3.68
N VAL A 204 10.28 6.22 4.88
CA VAL A 204 9.65 7.48 5.29
C VAL A 204 10.30 8.05 6.55
N GLN A 205 10.36 9.38 6.64
CA GLN A 205 10.78 10.11 7.82
C GLN A 205 9.55 10.73 8.49
N PRO A 206 9.16 10.29 9.69
CA PRO A 206 8.11 10.94 10.46
C PRO A 206 8.60 12.26 11.09
N PHE A 207 7.69 13.22 11.26
CA PHE A 207 7.93 14.49 11.97
C PHE A 207 7.03 14.62 13.20
N GLU A 208 7.43 15.48 14.16
CA GLU A 208 6.72 15.66 15.43
C GLU A 208 5.31 16.25 15.28
N ASP A 209 5.05 16.98 14.18
CA ASP A 209 3.75 17.58 13.88
C ASP A 209 2.74 16.59 13.26
N GLY A 210 3.14 15.32 13.11
CA GLY A 210 2.33 14.26 12.52
C GLY A 210 2.43 14.17 11.00
N THR A 211 3.18 15.06 10.35
CA THR A 211 3.53 14.91 8.93
C THR A 211 4.70 13.93 8.74
N PHE A 212 5.04 13.66 7.49
CA PHE A 212 6.15 12.79 7.15
C PHE A 212 6.73 13.16 5.78
N ARG A 213 7.89 12.60 5.45
CA ARG A 213 8.55 12.73 4.15
C ARG A 213 8.91 11.36 3.58
N TYR A 214 8.53 11.08 2.34
CA TYR A 214 9.06 9.94 1.59
C TYR A 214 10.53 10.19 1.26
N LEU A 215 11.40 9.21 1.46
CA LEU A 215 12.85 9.35 1.24
C LEU A 215 13.38 8.47 0.11
N ALA A 216 12.82 7.27 -0.03
CA ALA A 216 13.25 6.32 -1.04
C ALA A 216 12.18 5.25 -1.26
N ASN A 217 12.26 4.60 -2.42
CA ASN A 217 11.58 3.37 -2.73
C ASN A 217 12.55 2.36 -3.35
N SER A 218 12.43 1.09 -2.95
CA SER A 218 13.06 -0.01 -3.66
C SER A 218 12.07 -1.14 -3.91
N ILE A 219 12.15 -1.76 -5.08
CA ILE A 219 11.17 -2.74 -5.54
C ILE A 219 11.82 -4.10 -5.62
N GLU A 220 11.19 -5.05 -4.95
CA GLU A 220 11.47 -6.46 -5.02
C GLU A 220 10.45 -7.11 -5.95
N GLN A 221 10.92 -7.66 -7.06
CA GLN A 221 10.08 -8.42 -7.97
C GLN A 221 9.55 -9.68 -7.26
N LYS A 222 8.26 -10.00 -7.44
CA LYS A 222 7.61 -11.17 -6.85
C LYS A 222 7.00 -12.03 -7.95
N GLU A 223 5.68 -12.04 -8.08
CA GLU A 223 4.95 -12.90 -9.00
C GLU A 223 5.04 -12.43 -10.46
N LEU A 224 5.13 -11.13 -10.69
CA LEU A 224 5.18 -10.53 -12.02
C LEU A 224 6.53 -9.87 -12.29
N GLU A 225 7.00 -9.93 -13.53
CA GLU A 225 8.18 -9.19 -13.97
C GLU A 225 7.89 -7.69 -14.00
N LEU A 226 8.82 -6.90 -13.47
CA LEU A 226 8.78 -5.46 -13.63
C LEU A 226 9.27 -5.14 -15.06
N PRO A 227 8.52 -4.38 -15.86
CA PRO A 227 8.96 -3.98 -17.18
C PRO A 227 10.17 -3.05 -17.06
N VAL A 228 11.08 -3.19 -18.02
CA VAL A 228 12.30 -2.39 -18.08
C VAL A 228 11.93 -0.98 -18.54
N ILE A 229 11.87 -0.03 -17.62
CA ILE A 229 11.65 1.39 -17.95
C ILE A 229 12.92 1.91 -18.63
N ALA A 230 12.86 2.13 -19.94
CA ALA A 230 13.88 2.89 -20.64
C ALA A 230 13.85 4.33 -20.10
N ARG A 231 15.02 4.90 -19.77
CA ARG A 231 15.10 6.31 -19.38
C ARG A 231 14.43 7.15 -20.48
N MET A 232 13.34 7.83 -20.15
CA MET A 232 12.84 8.90 -21.00
C MET A 232 13.91 9.98 -20.95
N ASN A 233 14.61 10.21 -22.07
CA ASN A 233 15.52 11.35 -22.14
C ASN A 233 14.67 12.62 -22.01
N PRO A 234 15.11 13.61 -21.21
CA PRO A 234 14.46 14.91 -21.11
C PRO A 234 14.45 15.64 -22.46
#